data_AF-A0A0F9IRQ0-F1
#
_entry.id   AF-A0A0F9IRQ0-F1
#
_cell.length_a   1.000
_cell.length_b   1.000
_cell.length_c   1.000
_cell.angle_alpha   90.00
_cell.angle_beta   90.00
_cell.angle_gamma   90.00
#
_symmetry.space_group_name_H-M   'P 1'
#
loop_
_entity.id
_entity.type
_entity.pdbx_description
1 polymer ?
#
loop_
_entity_poly.entity_id
_entity_poly.type
_entity_poly.pdbx_seq_one_letter_code
_entity_poly.pdbx_strand_id
1 'polypeptide(L)'
;MDLDELVPSESKYLAKDDVGLTGRNLTIAKFTRAEVGDDKEVKTILHFKEEDTKPMVLNVGNKNRIKHFLAATTAEEVAGKVINVYNDPEVEYRGKITGGTRIRGAQTPQAVDQPAGGVDPLDDDIPFS
;
A
#
# COMPACT_ATOMS: atom_id res chain seq x y z
N MET A 1 28.59 -20.00 7.63
CA MET A 1 27.92 -18.76 8.05
C MET A 1 28.19 -17.77 6.94
N ASP A 2 27.12 -17.33 6.29
CA ASP A 2 27.25 -16.30 5.27
C ASP A 2 27.56 -14.96 5.97
N LEU A 3 28.43 -14.13 5.38
CA LEU A 3 28.73 -12.82 5.95
C LEU A 3 27.48 -11.92 5.95
N ASP A 4 26.56 -12.16 5.02
CA ASP A 4 25.28 -11.46 4.93
C ASP A 4 24.30 -11.87 6.05
N GLU A 5 24.48 -13.04 6.69
CA GLU A 5 23.69 -13.44 7.87
C GLU A 5 24.17 -12.77 9.16
N LEU A 6 25.39 -12.21 9.18
CA LEU A 6 25.97 -11.55 10.35
C LEU A 6 25.48 -10.11 10.53
N VAL A 7 24.89 -9.52 9.48
CA VAL A 7 24.29 -8.18 9.51
C VAL A 7 22.80 -8.32 9.30
N PRO A 8 21.94 -8.13 10.31
CA PRO A 8 20.50 -8.19 10.11
C PRO A 8 20.08 -7.14 9.06
N SER A 9 19.69 -7.62 7.88
CA SER A 9 19.28 -6.80 6.73
C SER A 9 17.82 -6.35 6.79
N GLU A 10 17.11 -6.72 7.86
CA GLU A 10 15.71 -6.39 8.10
C GLU A 10 15.53 -4.88 8.30
N SER A 11 15.08 -4.20 7.25
CA SER A 11 14.72 -2.78 7.31
C SER A 11 13.61 -2.53 8.33
N LYS A 12 13.82 -1.52 9.19
CA LYS A 12 12.83 -1.01 10.15
C LYS A 12 11.60 -0.37 9.47
N TYR A 13 11.73 0.04 8.21
CA TYR A 13 10.70 0.74 7.46
C TYR A 13 10.14 -0.12 6.32
N LEU A 14 8.88 0.15 5.98
CA LEU A 14 8.14 -0.51 4.91
C LEU A 14 8.88 -0.39 3.58
N ALA A 15 9.26 -1.53 3.02
CA ALA A 15 9.89 -1.68 1.73
C ALA A 15 8.86 -2.06 0.66
N LYS A 16 9.30 -1.99 -0.60
CA LYS A 16 8.48 -2.34 -1.77
C LYS A 16 8.06 -3.81 -1.76
N ASP A 17 8.90 -4.69 -1.20
CA ASP A 17 8.67 -6.13 -1.16
C ASP A 17 7.62 -6.52 -0.10
N ASP A 18 7.32 -5.64 0.86
CA ASP A 18 6.31 -5.86 1.91
C ASP A 18 4.85 -5.67 1.44
N VAL A 19 4.64 -5.03 0.27
CA VAL A 19 3.31 -4.60 -0.20
C VAL A 19 2.91 -5.19 -1.56
N GLY A 20 3.88 -5.60 -2.40
CA GLY A 20 3.60 -6.13 -3.73
C GLY A 20 2.97 -5.12 -4.70
N LEU A 21 2.68 -5.57 -5.94
CA LEU A 21 2.16 -4.72 -7.02
C LEU A 21 0.71 -4.28 -6.79
N THR A 22 -0.13 -5.18 -6.30
CA THR A 22 -1.54 -4.87 -5.96
C THR A 22 -1.63 -3.96 -4.75
N GLY A 23 -0.61 -3.96 -3.89
CA GLY A 23 -0.54 -3.14 -2.70
C GLY A 23 -1.43 -3.63 -1.57
N ARG A 24 -1.30 -2.96 -0.42
CA ARG A 24 -2.08 -3.21 0.79
C ARG A 24 -2.86 -1.97 1.16
N ASN A 25 -4.14 -2.13 1.46
CA ASN A 25 -4.92 -1.09 2.11
C ASN A 25 -4.48 -0.99 3.57
N LEU A 26 -4.05 0.20 3.99
CA LEU A 26 -3.54 0.46 5.32
C LEU A 26 -4.19 1.72 5.89
N THR A 27 -4.47 1.71 7.18
CA THR A 27 -5.13 2.81 7.87
C THR A 27 -4.09 3.72 8.49
N ILE A 28 -4.14 5.01 8.15
CA ILE A 28 -3.20 6.00 8.71
C ILE A 28 -3.44 6.14 10.21
N ALA A 29 -2.41 5.91 11.03
CA ALA A 29 -2.47 6.10 12.47
C ALA A 29 -1.99 7.49 12.88
N LYS A 30 -0.74 7.82 12.56
CA LYS A 30 -0.09 9.08 12.96
C LYS A 30 1.18 9.36 12.15
N PHE A 31 1.72 10.56 12.30
CA PHE A 31 3.02 10.95 11.77
C PHE A 31 3.99 11.24 12.91
N THR A 32 5.24 10.81 12.77
CA THR A 32 6.34 11.16 13.69
C THR A 32 7.55 11.65 12.92
N ARG A 33 8.53 12.23 13.61
CA ARG A 33 9.85 12.53 13.03
C ARG A 33 10.88 11.54 13.59
N ALA A 34 11.76 11.04 12.73
CA ALA A 34 12.86 10.16 13.14
C ALA A 34 14.09 10.43 12.29
N GLU A 35 15.27 10.23 12.88
CA GLU A 35 16.53 10.20 12.14
C GLU A 35 16.62 8.89 11.35
N VAL A 36 16.94 8.98 10.06
CA VAL A 36 17.00 7.83 9.14
C VAL A 36 18.31 7.87 8.36
N GLY A 37 18.95 6.70 8.24
CA GLY A 37 20.21 6.51 7.54
C GLY A 37 21.43 6.93 8.37
N ASP A 38 22.61 6.77 7.78
CA ASP A 38 23.89 7.01 8.45
C ASP A 38 24.12 8.50 8.75
N ASP A 39 23.61 9.36 7.87
CA ASP A 39 23.67 10.83 8.01
C ASP A 39 22.65 11.38 9.03
N LYS A 40 21.85 10.50 9.67
CA LYS A 40 20.82 10.86 10.65
C LYS A 40 19.86 11.95 10.19
N GLU A 41 19.47 11.91 8.92
CA GLU A 41 18.57 12.90 8.34
C GLU A 41 17.18 12.77 8.99
N VAL A 42 16.64 13.88 9.51
CA VAL A 42 15.32 13.89 10.13
C VAL A 42 14.25 13.77 9.04
N LYS A 43 13.58 12.62 8.97
CA LYS A 43 12.50 12.34 8.03
C LYS A 43 11.16 12.19 8.75
N THR A 44 10.08 12.43 8.00
CA THR A 44 8.72 12.17 8.48
C THR A 44 8.38 10.70 8.29
N ILE A 45 7.86 10.07 9.33
CA ILE A 45 7.48 8.67 9.36
C ILE A 45 5.96 8.58 9.48
N LEU A 46 5.35 7.85 8.55
CA LEU A 46 3.93 7.51 8.55
C LEU A 46 3.75 6.15 9.24
N HIS A 47 2.93 6.14 10.29
CA HIS A 47 2.54 4.93 11.02
C HIS A 47 1.16 4.47 10.57
N PHE A 48 0.97 3.16 10.56
CA PHE A 48 -0.30 2.50 10.24
C PHE A 48 -0.92 1.92 11.50
N LYS A 49 -2.24 1.65 11.49
CA LYS A 49 -2.93 1.05 12.64
C LYS A 49 -2.75 -0.46 12.71
N GLU A 50 -2.49 -1.10 11.58
CA GLU A 50 -2.28 -2.52 11.46
C GLU A 50 -0.96 -2.92 12.14
N GLU A 51 -1.05 -3.75 13.20
CA GLU A 51 0.09 -4.09 14.07
C GLU A 51 1.24 -4.76 13.31
N ASP A 52 0.92 -5.56 12.29
CA ASP A 52 1.88 -6.33 11.50
C ASP A 52 2.47 -5.53 10.32
N THR A 53 2.41 -4.19 10.39
CA THR A 53 2.83 -3.31 9.28
C THR A 53 3.95 -2.37 9.71
N LYS A 54 5.10 -2.50 9.05
CA LYS A 54 6.24 -1.59 9.23
C LYS A 54 5.82 -0.14 8.89
N PRO A 55 6.28 0.87 9.65
CA PRO A 55 6.00 2.26 9.30
C PRO A 55 6.74 2.66 8.02
N MET A 56 6.24 3.66 7.29
CA MET A 56 6.81 4.09 6.01
C MET A 56 7.47 5.47 6.13
N VAL A 57 8.66 5.62 5.55
CA VAL A 57 9.29 6.94 5.37
C VAL A 57 8.48 7.75 4.35
N LEU A 58 7.94 8.89 4.77
CA LEU A 58 7.11 9.73 3.92
C LEU A 58 7.97 10.67 3.07
N ASN A 59 8.06 10.35 1.78
CA ASN A 59 8.66 11.25 0.80
C ASN A 59 7.64 12.28 0.24
N VAL A 60 8.14 13.32 -0.43
CA VAL A 60 7.33 14.42 -0.97
C VAL A 60 6.27 13.92 -1.96
N GLY A 61 6.60 12.96 -2.82
CA GLY A 61 5.66 12.40 -3.79
C GLY A 61 4.49 11.67 -3.12
N ASN A 62 4.77 10.87 -2.10
CA ASN A 62 3.77 10.15 -1.32
C ASN A 62 2.90 11.12 -0.50
N LYS A 63 3.49 12.16 0.10
CA LYS A 63 2.74 13.25 0.75
C LYS A 63 1.74 13.91 -0.22
N ASN A 64 2.17 14.26 -1.43
CA ASN A 64 1.29 14.91 -2.40
C ASN A 64 0.17 13.97 -2.86
N ARG A 65 0.45 12.67 -3.01
CA ARG A 65 -0.57 11.65 -3.31
C ARG A 65 -1.60 11.52 -2.19
N ILE A 66 -1.19 11.52 -0.93
CA ILE A 66 -2.12 11.53 0.22
C ILE A 66 -3.06 12.74 0.12
N LYS A 67 -2.51 13.95 -0.11
CA LYS A 67 -3.33 15.16 -0.24
C LYS A 67 -4.35 15.06 -1.36
N HIS A 68 -3.92 14.51 -2.51
CA HIS A 68 -4.77 14.33 -3.67
C HIS A 68 -5.89 13.30 -3.42
N PHE A 69 -5.55 12.08 -2.98
CA PHE A 69 -6.53 11.00 -2.84
C PHE A 69 -7.45 11.15 -1.63
N LEU A 70 -7.00 11.82 -0.56
CA LEU A 70 -7.80 11.99 0.66
C LEU A 70 -8.45 13.37 0.78
N ALA A 71 -8.23 14.25 -0.21
CA ALA A 71 -8.67 15.64 -0.21
C ALA A 71 -8.42 16.35 1.13
N ALA A 72 -7.22 16.16 1.68
CA ALA A 72 -6.84 16.58 3.03
C ALA A 72 -5.47 17.25 3.04
N THR A 73 -5.26 18.18 3.96
CA THR A 73 -4.05 19.00 4.04
C THR A 73 -3.31 18.89 5.37
N THR A 74 -3.98 18.44 6.43
CA THR A 74 -3.40 18.29 7.77
C THR A 74 -3.22 16.83 8.19
N ALA A 75 -2.45 16.59 9.27
CA ALA A 75 -2.23 15.25 9.80
C ALA A 75 -3.49 14.68 10.47
N GLU A 76 -4.26 15.56 11.10
CA GLU A 76 -5.50 15.25 11.80
C GLU A 76 -6.60 14.81 10.83
N GLU A 77 -6.70 15.47 9.67
CA GLU A 77 -7.68 15.16 8.62
C GLU A 77 -7.45 13.81 7.93
N VAL A 78 -6.21 13.32 7.95
CA VAL A 78 -5.84 12.05 7.31
C VAL A 78 -5.79 10.88 8.29
N ALA A 79 -5.68 11.13 9.59
CA ALA A 79 -5.69 10.09 10.60
C ALA A 79 -7.01 9.30 10.54
N GLY A 80 -6.91 7.97 10.57
CA GLY A 80 -8.05 7.06 10.44
C GLY A 80 -8.54 6.80 9.02
N LYS A 81 -8.05 7.51 8.01
CA LYS A 81 -8.38 7.23 6.60
C LYS A 81 -7.52 6.08 6.06
N VAL A 82 -8.08 5.35 5.09
CA VAL A 82 -7.43 4.22 4.43
C VAL A 82 -6.80 4.67 3.12
N ILE A 83 -5.57 4.24 2.88
CA ILE A 83 -4.84 4.40 1.63
C ILE A 83 -4.32 3.06 1.14
N ASN A 84 -4.10 2.92 -0.15
CA ASN A 84 -3.41 1.74 -0.69
C ASN A 84 -1.93 2.06 -0.90
N VAL A 85 -1.06 1.28 -0.27
CA VAL A 85 0.39 1.36 -0.45
C VAL A 85 0.84 0.21 -1.34
N TYR A 86 1.52 0.50 -2.45
CA TYR A 86 1.89 -0.49 -3.46
C TYR A 86 3.34 -0.31 -3.94
N ASN A 87 3.90 -1.38 -4.51
CA ASN A 87 5.17 -1.36 -5.21
C ASN A 87 4.95 -0.83 -6.64
N ASP A 88 5.50 0.34 -6.91
CA ASP A 88 5.51 0.94 -8.24
C ASP A 88 6.86 0.61 -8.90
N PRO A 89 6.89 -0.23 -9.95
CA PRO A 89 8.13 -0.66 -10.60
C PRO A 89 8.83 0.47 -11.36
N GLU A 90 8.12 1.55 -11.69
CA GLU A 90 8.65 2.66 -12.50
C GLU A 90 9.33 3.75 -11.67
N VAL A 91 9.34 3.62 -10.34
CA VAL A 91 10.02 4.59 -9.48
C VAL A 91 11.52 4.59 -9.76
N GLU A 92 12.00 5.78 -10.13
CA GLU A 92 13.40 6.05 -10.37
C GLU A 92 14.05 6.67 -9.13
N TYR A 93 15.23 6.17 -8.78
CA TYR A 93 16.09 6.73 -7.75
C TYR A 93 17.49 6.95 -8.33
N ARG A 94 17.95 8.21 -8.31
CA ARG A 94 19.28 8.63 -8.78
C ARG A 94 19.62 8.16 -10.21
N GLY A 95 18.71 8.31 -11.18
CA GLY A 95 18.97 7.94 -12.57
C GLY A 95 18.69 6.47 -12.91
N LYS A 96 18.25 5.66 -11.93
CA LYS A 96 18.01 4.23 -12.11
C LYS A 96 16.59 3.85 -11.68
N ILE A 97 15.90 3.08 -12.51
CA ILE A 97 14.63 2.46 -12.16
C ILE A 97 14.90 1.38 -11.11
N THR A 98 14.45 1.61 -9.88
CA THR A 98 14.63 0.70 -8.74
C THR A 98 13.31 0.09 -8.25
N GLY A 99 12.19 0.63 -8.72
CA GLY A 99 10.90 0.49 -8.09
C GLY A 99 10.86 1.17 -6.73
N GLY A 100 9.68 1.20 -6.09
CA GLY A 100 9.53 1.85 -4.79
C GLY A 100 8.10 1.89 -4.28
N THR A 101 7.95 2.26 -3.01
CA THR A 101 6.63 2.37 -2.37
C THR A 101 5.90 3.63 -2.80
N ARG A 102 4.67 3.47 -3.27
CA ARG A 102 3.78 4.55 -3.69
C ARG A 102 2.41 4.43 -3.06
N ILE A 103 1.70 5.55 -3.03
CA ILE A 103 0.36 5.65 -2.44
C ILE A 103 -0.66 5.92 -3.53
N ARG A 104 -1.80 5.23 -3.44
CA ARG A 104 -3.04 5.55 -4.17
C ARG A 104 -4.25 5.50 -3.24
N GLY A 105 -5.42 5.91 -3.75
CA GLY A 105 -6.68 5.75 -3.03
C GLY A 105 -6.94 4.30 -2.65
N ALA A 106 -7.65 4.09 -1.53
CA ALA A 106 -8.03 2.74 -1.08
C ALA A 106 -8.65 1.94 -2.23
N GLN A 107 -8.28 0.66 -2.34
CA GLN A 107 -8.83 -0.24 -3.34
C GLN A 107 -9.97 -1.01 -2.70
N THR A 108 -11.18 -1.00 -3.26
CA THR A 108 -12.19 -1.97 -2.85
C THR A 108 -11.67 -3.37 -3.21
N PRO A 109 -11.79 -4.37 -2.33
CA PRO A 109 -11.59 -5.75 -2.74
C PRO A 109 -12.52 -5.99 -3.92
N GLN A 110 -11.94 -6.32 -5.08
CA GLN A 110 -12.74 -6.73 -6.21
C GLN A 110 -13.47 -7.98 -5.74
N ALA A 111 -14.80 -7.90 -5.61
CA ALA A 111 -15.59 -9.08 -5.34
C ALA A 111 -15.22 -10.08 -6.43
N VAL A 112 -14.64 -11.20 -6.03
CA VAL A 112 -14.52 -12.35 -6.93
C VAL A 112 -15.92 -12.60 -7.44
N ASP A 113 -16.12 -12.46 -8.76
CA ASP A 113 -17.32 -12.93 -9.43
C ASP A 113 -17.49 -14.39 -9.01
N GLN A 114 -18.40 -14.64 -8.07
CA GLN A 114 -18.91 -15.98 -7.89
C GLN A 114 -19.54 -16.33 -9.24
N PRO A 115 -19.14 -17.44 -9.89
CA PRO A 115 -19.85 -17.87 -11.08
C PRO A 115 -21.31 -18.00 -10.69
N ALA A 116 -22.15 -17.18 -11.32
CA ALA A 116 -23.59 -17.17 -11.10
C ALA A 116 -24.07 -18.62 -11.09
N GLY A 117 -24.65 -19.03 -9.96
CA GLY A 117 -25.14 -20.37 -9.76
C GLY A 117 -26.06 -20.81 -10.90
N GLY A 118 -25.93 -22.10 -11.22
CA GLY A 118 -26.66 -22.87 -12.22
C GLY A 118 -27.95 -22.26 -12.75
N VAL A 119 -27.94 -21.95 -14.05
CA VAL A 119 -29.13 -22.15 -14.87
C VAL A 119 -29.01 -23.56 -15.46
N ASP A 120 -29.85 -24.47 -14.97
CA ASP A 120 -30.12 -25.78 -15.58
C ASP A 120 -31.64 -25.80 -15.88
N PRO A 121 -32.08 -26.58 -16.87
CA PRO A 121 -32.27 -26.07 -18.23
C PRO A 121 -33.73 -26.18 -18.68
N LEU A 122 -34.11 -25.40 -19.69
CA LEU A 122 -35.23 -25.71 -20.61
C LEU A 122 -36.55 -26.13 -19.94
N ASP A 123 -37.24 -25.20 -19.30
CA ASP A 123 -38.69 -25.33 -19.09
C ASP A 123 -39.39 -24.78 -20.34
N ASP A 124 -39.21 -25.50 -21.46
CA ASP A 124 -39.97 -25.31 -22.69
C ASP A 124 -41.32 -26.00 -22.51
N ASP A 125 -42.24 -25.30 -21.85
CA ASP A 125 -43.65 -25.64 -21.77
C ASP A 125 -44.26 -25.44 -23.18
N ILE A 126 -44.17 -26.46 -24.04
CA ILE A 126 -44.76 -26.50 -25.38
C ILE A 126 -46.24 -26.94 -25.24
N PRO A 127 -47.23 -26.04 -25.41
CA PRO A 127 -48.62 -26.46 -25.43
C PRO A 127 -48.93 -27.13 -26.77
N PHE A 128 -49.18 -28.44 -26.74
CA PHE A 128 -49.87 -29.11 -27.85
C PHE A 128 -51.35 -28.76 -27.80
N SER A 129 -51.80 -27.85 -28.66
CA SER A 129 -53.18 -27.75 -29.16
C SER A 129 -53.22 -27.05 -30.51
#